data_AF-A0A959FHD6-F1
#
_entry.id   AF-A0A959FHD6-F1
#
_cell.length_a   1.000
_cell.length_b   1.000
_cell.length_c   1.000
_cell.angle_alpha   90.00
_cell.angle_beta   90.00
_cell.angle_gamma   90.00
#
_symmetry.space_group_name_H-M   'P 1'
#
loop_
_entity.id
_entity.type
_entity.pdbx_description
1 polymer ?
#
loop_
_entity_poly.entity_id
_entity_poly.type
_entity_poly.pdbx_seq_one_letter_code
_entity_poly.pdbx_strand_id
1 'polypeptide(L)'
;MATAKKEFRNYDKLDVNAAVREHYRKMRTNQTYDYVLRMKKKYLTFSRPMDLWDAMEKLNHLIDVSDPDLDLPNVQHLIQSAEAIRADNRPDWMQLVGLIHDLGKMMYLWGSDEDGTSQAEQ
;
A
#
# COMPACT_ATOMS: atom_id res chain seq x y z
N MET A 1 -23.22 13.89 -22.30
CA MET A 1 -22.10 13.09 -22.85
C MET A 1 -21.90 11.92 -21.91
N ALA A 2 -22.01 10.68 -22.38
CA ALA A 2 -21.71 9.52 -21.55
C ALA A 2 -20.22 9.54 -21.23
N THR A 3 -19.88 9.77 -19.97
CA THR A 3 -18.52 9.58 -19.46
C THR A 3 -18.13 8.13 -19.73
N ALA A 4 -17.05 7.91 -20.47
CA ALA A 4 -16.51 6.58 -20.68
C ALA A 4 -16.33 5.90 -19.31
N LYS A 5 -16.78 4.65 -19.16
CA LYS A 5 -16.59 3.88 -17.93
C LYS A 5 -15.09 3.82 -17.66
N LYS A 6 -14.68 4.33 -16.50
CA LYS A 6 -13.29 4.23 -16.04
C LYS A 6 -13.00 2.75 -15.77
N GLU A 7 -12.07 2.17 -16.52
CA GLU A 7 -11.58 0.81 -16.28
C GLU A 7 -10.47 0.86 -15.22
N PHE A 8 -10.71 0.19 -14.10
CA PHE A 8 -9.77 0.05 -12.98
C PHE A 8 -9.04 -1.29 -13.05
N ARG A 9 -7.83 -1.35 -12.50
CA ARG A 9 -7.00 -2.56 -12.36
C ARG A 9 -6.76 -3.31 -13.66
N ASN A 10 -6.56 -2.58 -14.75
CA ASN A 10 -6.29 -3.18 -16.05
C ASN A 10 -4.78 -3.39 -16.23
N TYR A 11 -4.30 -4.62 -16.00
CA TYR A 11 -2.90 -5.03 -16.12
C TYR A 11 -2.45 -5.36 -17.56
N ASP A 12 -3.41 -5.44 -18.49
CA ASP A 12 -3.17 -5.75 -19.91
C ASP A 12 -2.94 -4.49 -20.75
N LYS A 13 -3.20 -3.29 -20.20
CA LYS A 13 -2.86 -2.02 -20.85
C LYS A 13 -1.35 -1.98 -21.16
N LEU A 14 -1.03 -1.50 -22.37
CA LEU A 14 0.36 -1.30 -22.79
C LEU A 14 1.12 -0.34 -21.86
N ASP A 15 0.39 0.59 -21.23
CA ASP A 15 0.91 1.59 -20.30
C ASP A 15 1.02 1.09 -18.84
N VAL A 16 0.68 -0.18 -18.55
CA VAL A 16 0.94 -0.75 -17.22
C VAL A 16 2.45 -0.78 -17.03
N ASN A 17 2.89 0.12 -16.15
CA ASN A 17 4.27 0.48 -15.93
C ASN A 17 5.12 -0.80 -15.75
N ALA A 18 6.25 -0.86 -16.46
CA ALA A 18 7.22 -1.95 -16.31
C ALA A 18 7.60 -2.19 -14.84
N ALA A 19 7.55 -1.13 -14.01
CA ALA A 19 7.74 -1.19 -12.57
C ALA A 19 6.70 -2.10 -11.87
N VAL A 20 5.40 -1.99 -12.21
CA VAL A 20 4.32 -2.84 -11.64
C VAL A 20 4.58 -4.31 -11.97
N ARG A 21 4.91 -4.60 -13.24
CA ARG A 21 5.19 -5.98 -13.68
C ARG A 21 6.42 -6.56 -12.99
N GLU A 22 7.49 -5.77 -12.89
CA GLU A 22 8.71 -6.16 -12.22
C GLU A 22 8.50 -6.38 -10.71
N HIS A 23 7.72 -5.52 -10.07
CA HIS A 23 7.31 -5.67 -8.68
C HIS A 23 6.61 -7.02 -8.45
N TYR A 24 5.59 -7.35 -9.26
CA TYR A 24 4.91 -8.64 -9.15
C TYR A 24 5.81 -9.83 -9.49
N ARG A 25 6.73 -9.70 -10.46
CA ARG A 25 7.70 -10.75 -10.80
C ARG A 25 8.60 -11.05 -9.61
N LYS A 26 9.17 -10.02 -8.97
CA LYS A 26 10.00 -10.16 -7.75
C LYS A 26 9.21 -10.80 -6.62
N MET A 27 8.00 -10.31 -6.33
CA MET A 27 7.14 -10.90 -5.30
C MET A 27 6.88 -12.38 -5.54
N ARG A 28 6.47 -12.77 -6.75
CA ARG A 28 6.20 -14.17 -7.09
C ARG A 28 7.43 -15.07 -7.03
N THR A 29 8.62 -14.51 -7.26
CA THR A 29 9.88 -15.25 -7.20
C THR A 29 10.34 -15.47 -5.76
N ASN A 30 10.15 -14.47 -4.88
CA ASN A 30 10.83 -14.41 -3.58
C ASN A 30 9.91 -14.67 -2.37
N GLN A 31 8.58 -14.60 -2.52
CA GLN A 31 7.62 -14.86 -1.44
C GLN A 31 7.48 -16.37 -1.16
N THR A 32 8.44 -16.92 -0.42
CA THR A 32 8.45 -18.33 0.02
C THR A 32 7.93 -18.51 1.44
N TYR A 33 7.65 -19.75 1.84
CA TYR A 33 7.25 -20.06 3.23
C TYR A 33 8.30 -19.57 4.25
N ASP A 34 9.57 -19.85 3.99
CA ASP A 34 10.69 -19.45 4.85
C ASP A 34 10.82 -17.93 4.93
N TYR A 35 10.63 -17.23 3.81
CA TYR A 35 10.58 -15.77 3.78
C TYR A 35 9.47 -15.24 4.70
N VAL A 36 8.25 -15.75 4.57
CA VAL A 36 7.11 -15.31 5.39
C VAL A 36 7.35 -15.58 6.89
N LEU A 37 7.93 -16.73 7.25
CA LEU A 37 8.30 -17.01 8.64
C LEU A 37 9.33 -16.02 9.18
N ARG A 38 10.36 -15.68 8.38
CA ARG A 38 11.36 -14.68 8.74
C ARG A 38 10.74 -13.29 8.93
N MET A 39 9.86 -12.87 8.03
CA MET A 39 9.16 -11.58 8.12
C MET A 39 8.23 -11.52 9.34
N LYS A 40 7.50 -12.60 9.64
CA LYS A 40 6.68 -12.69 10.87
C LYS A 40 7.55 -12.53 12.12
N LYS A 41 8.68 -13.23 12.19
CA LYS A 41 9.62 -13.12 13.32
C LYS A 41 10.17 -11.69 13.46
N LYS A 42 10.40 -11.00 12.35
CA LYS A 42 10.90 -9.61 12.32
C LYS A 42 9.85 -8.61 12.81
N TYR A 43 8.66 -8.61 12.21
CA TYR A 43 7.70 -7.51 12.36
C TYR A 43 6.63 -7.73 13.45
N LEU A 44 6.31 -8.98 13.83
CA LEU A 44 5.31 -9.25 14.88
C LEU A 44 5.84 -9.05 16.31
N THR A 45 7.01 -8.46 16.47
CA THR A 45 7.54 -8.00 17.76
C THR A 45 6.96 -6.64 18.17
N PHE A 46 6.40 -5.88 17.21
CA PHE A 46 5.82 -4.55 17.41
C PHE A 46 6.74 -3.58 18.19
N SER A 47 8.06 -3.73 18.04
CA SER A 47 9.07 -2.99 18.82
C SER A 47 9.28 -1.54 18.37
N ARG A 48 8.36 -0.98 17.57
CA ARG A 48 8.46 0.34 16.92
C ARG A 48 7.15 1.11 17.11
N PRO A 49 6.81 1.52 18.34
CA PRO A 49 5.60 2.30 18.59
C PRO A 49 5.68 3.66 17.88
N MET A 50 4.54 4.15 17.42
CA MET A 50 4.42 5.43 16.73
C MET A 50 3.02 6.02 16.92
N ASP A 51 2.92 7.34 16.97
CA ASP A 51 1.63 8.01 16.90
C ASP A 51 0.99 7.83 15.52
N LEU A 52 -0.35 7.83 15.46
CA LEU A 52 -1.09 7.63 14.22
C LEU A 52 -0.77 8.71 13.18
N TRP A 53 -0.69 9.98 13.60
CA TRP A 53 -0.45 11.09 12.67
C TRP A 53 0.99 11.09 12.17
N ASP A 54 1.96 10.78 13.03
CA ASP A 54 3.35 10.58 12.63
C ASP A 54 3.49 9.48 11.58
N ALA A 55 2.74 8.37 11.73
CA ALA A 55 2.74 7.28 10.76
C ALA A 55 2.14 7.73 9.41
N MET A 56 1.04 8.48 9.44
CA MET A 56 0.45 9.04 8.23
C MET A 56 1.42 10.00 7.53
N GLU A 57 2.02 10.97 8.24
CA GLU A 57 2.98 11.90 7.67
C GLU A 57 4.15 11.19 6.98
N LYS A 58 4.70 10.13 7.60
CA LYS A 58 5.76 9.33 6.99
C LYS A 58 5.33 8.59 5.73
N LEU A 59 4.09 8.08 5.69
CA LEU A 59 3.52 7.43 4.50
C LEU A 59 3.22 8.41 3.37
N ASN A 60 3.19 9.72 3.62
CA ASN A 60 3.00 10.73 2.58
C ASN A 60 4.13 10.73 1.54
N HIS A 61 5.29 10.16 1.87
CA HIS A 61 6.43 10.03 0.96
C HIS A 61 6.49 8.68 0.25
N LEU A 62 5.56 7.77 0.52
CA LEU A 62 5.50 6.45 -0.12
C LEU A 62 4.49 6.48 -1.27
N ILE A 63 4.97 6.11 -2.46
CA ILE A 63 4.15 5.81 -3.64
C ILE A 63 4.10 4.28 -3.75
N ASP A 64 2.92 3.73 -4.03
CA ASP A 64 2.73 2.28 -4.14
C ASP A 64 2.91 1.83 -5.60
N VAL A 65 4.10 1.38 -5.95
CA VAL A 65 4.41 0.88 -7.31
C VAL A 65 3.65 -0.38 -7.71
N SER A 66 2.93 -1.04 -6.79
CA SER A 66 2.10 -2.21 -7.11
C SER A 66 0.72 -1.84 -7.66
N ASP A 67 0.27 -0.59 -7.46
CA ASP A 67 -1.04 -0.11 -7.88
C ASP A 67 -1.00 0.44 -9.32
N PRO A 68 -1.73 -0.17 -10.27
CA PRO A 68 -1.78 0.30 -11.66
C PRO A 68 -2.67 1.55 -11.85
N ASP A 69 -3.46 1.93 -10.85
CA ASP A 69 -4.47 2.99 -10.94
C ASP A 69 -4.08 4.27 -10.17
N LEU A 70 -3.12 4.20 -9.25
CA LEU A 70 -2.78 5.29 -8.32
C LEU A 70 -1.30 5.68 -8.37
N ASP A 71 -1.05 6.98 -8.59
CA ASP A 71 0.26 7.65 -8.43
C ASP A 71 0.14 8.78 -7.39
N LEU A 72 -0.66 8.54 -6.34
CA LEU A 72 -0.94 9.50 -5.28
C LEU A 72 -0.17 9.12 -4.01
N PRO A 73 0.24 10.11 -3.19
CA PRO A 73 0.73 9.85 -1.84
C PRO A 73 -0.25 8.99 -1.05
N ASN A 74 0.27 7.97 -0.35
CA ASN A 74 -0.57 6.99 0.33
C ASN A 74 -1.56 7.62 1.34
N VAL A 75 -1.20 8.75 1.98
CA VAL A 75 -2.11 9.49 2.88
C VAL A 75 -3.38 9.96 2.18
N GLN A 76 -3.27 10.41 0.93
CA GLN A 76 -4.44 10.86 0.17
C GLN A 76 -5.39 9.69 -0.10
N HIS A 77 -4.85 8.50 -0.39
CA HIS A 77 -5.63 7.27 -0.55
C HIS A 77 -6.37 6.87 0.73
N LEU A 78 -5.71 6.96 1.91
CA LEU A 78 -6.34 6.69 3.20
C LEU A 78 -7.55 7.62 3.45
N ILE A 79 -7.37 8.92 3.20
CA ILE A 79 -8.43 9.92 3.40
C ILE A 79 -9.56 9.72 2.39
N GLN A 80 -9.26 9.45 1.11
CA GLN A 80 -10.27 9.17 0.09
C GLN A 80 -11.12 7.95 0.47
N SER A 81 -10.47 6.88 0.96
CA SER A 81 -11.15 5.67 1.41
C SER A 81 -12.09 5.96 2.58
N ALA A 82 -11.62 6.66 3.60
CA ALA A 82 -12.41 7.03 4.77
C ALA A 82 -13.60 7.95 4.40
N GLU A 83 -13.37 8.96 3.57
CA GLU A 83 -14.39 9.93 3.16
C GLU A 83 -15.45 9.31 2.24
N ALA A 84 -15.08 8.38 1.36
CA ALA A 84 -16.05 7.65 0.55
C ALA A 84 -16.99 6.81 1.43
N ILE A 85 -16.44 6.11 2.43
CA ILE A 85 -17.22 5.34 3.41
C ILE A 85 -18.14 6.25 4.23
N ARG A 86 -17.65 7.44 4.63
CA ARG A 86 -18.45 8.45 5.33
C ARG A 86 -19.58 8.98 4.45
N ALA A 87 -19.30 9.29 3.19
CA ALA A 87 -20.29 9.80 2.23
C ALA A 87 -21.38 8.75 1.92
N ASP A 88 -21.04 7.46 1.99
CA ASP A 88 -21.97 6.34 1.87
C ASP A 88 -22.75 6.05 3.18
N ASN A 89 -22.68 6.96 4.15
CA ASN A 89 -23.40 6.92 5.43
C ASN A 89 -23.18 5.60 6.20
N ARG A 90 -21.95 5.08 6.16
CA ARG A 90 -21.54 3.90 6.91
C ARG A 90 -21.16 4.26 8.35
N PRO A 91 -21.21 3.28 9.29
CA PRO A 91 -20.82 3.49 10.67
C PRO A 91 -19.42 4.11 10.81
N ASP A 92 -19.22 4.87 11.87
CA ASP A 92 -17.96 5.53 12.23
C ASP A 92 -16.75 4.58 12.22
N TRP A 93 -16.90 3.38 12.76
CA TRP A 93 -15.83 2.39 12.79
C TRP A 93 -15.39 1.96 11.38
N MET A 94 -16.27 1.98 10.38
CA MET A 94 -15.88 1.68 9.00
C MET A 94 -15.04 2.81 8.40
N GLN A 95 -15.33 4.05 8.75
CA GLN A 95 -14.54 5.20 8.31
C GLN A 95 -13.12 5.10 8.87
N LEU A 96 -12.99 4.74 10.16
CA LEU A 96 -11.70 4.47 10.79
C LEU A 96 -10.96 3.33 10.09
N VAL A 97 -11.63 2.22 9.77
CA VAL A 97 -11.03 1.11 9.00
C VAL A 97 -10.48 1.62 7.66
N GLY A 98 -11.26 2.42 6.92
CA GLY A 98 -10.79 3.04 5.68
C GLY A 98 -9.55 3.92 5.88
N LEU A 99 -9.48 4.65 6.98
CA LEU A 99 -8.34 5.52 7.31
C LEU A 99 -7.07 4.74 7.66
N ILE A 100 -7.18 3.58 8.32
CA ILE A 100 -6.02 2.86 8.87
C ILE A 100 -5.60 1.63 8.06
N HIS A 101 -6.39 1.21 7.06
CA HIS A 101 -6.23 -0.10 6.40
C HIS A 101 -4.82 -0.35 5.83
N ASP A 102 -4.21 0.70 5.27
CA ASP A 102 -2.92 0.61 4.57
C ASP A 102 -1.73 1.10 5.41
N LEU A 103 -1.91 1.36 6.71
CA LEU A 103 -0.81 1.76 7.60
C LEU A 103 0.27 0.69 7.77
N GLY A 104 -0.03 -0.57 7.44
CA GLY A 104 0.97 -1.65 7.39
C GLY A 104 2.14 -1.37 6.44
N LYS A 105 1.95 -0.49 5.44
CA LYS A 105 3.00 -0.04 4.53
C LYS A 105 4.16 0.68 5.24
N MET A 106 3.99 1.05 6.51
CA MET A 106 5.09 1.51 7.37
C MET A 106 6.26 0.52 7.44
N MET A 107 6.02 -0.76 7.18
CA MET A 107 7.07 -1.77 7.06
C MET A 107 8.15 -1.40 6.03
N TYR A 108 7.81 -0.67 4.97
CA TYR A 108 8.77 -0.24 3.93
C TYR A 108 9.79 0.79 4.41
N LEU A 109 9.45 1.62 5.41
CA LEU A 109 10.39 2.55 6.04
C LEU A 109 11.51 1.84 6.82
N TRP A 110 11.29 0.57 7.12
CA TRP A 110 12.13 -0.27 7.97
C TRP A 110 12.59 -1.54 7.28
N GLY A 111 12.23 -1.66 6.00
CA GLY A 111 12.63 -2.76 5.14
C GLY A 111 14.06 -2.59 4.66
N SER A 112 14.49 -3.60 3.93
CA SER A 112 15.79 -3.64 3.27
C SER A 112 15.63 -4.30 1.91
N ASP A 113 16.61 -4.11 1.03
CA ASP A 113 16.64 -4.76 -0.28
C ASP A 113 16.67 -6.28 -0.13
N GLU A 114 17.36 -6.80 0.91
CA GLU A 114 17.40 -8.24 1.23
C GLU A 114 15.99 -8.81 1.50
N ASP A 115 15.12 -8.00 2.07
CA ASP A 115 13.74 -8.39 2.38
C ASP A 115 12.76 -8.07 1.25
N GLY A 116 13.22 -7.43 0.16
CA GLY A 116 12.35 -6.94 -0.93
C GLY A 116 11.33 -5.90 -0.46
N THR A 117 11.67 -5.15 0.59
CA THR A 117 10.78 -4.18 1.27
C THR A 117 11.44 -2.82 1.46
N SER A 118 12.52 -2.50 0.74
CA SER A 118 13.11 -1.16 0.83
C SER A 118 12.25 -0.14 0.09
N GLN A 119 12.41 1.13 0.46
CA GLN A 119 11.78 2.24 -0.25
C GLN A 119 12.39 2.48 -1.65
N ALA A 120 13.62 2.02 -1.91
CA ALA A 120 14.28 2.22 -3.20
C ALA A 120 13.74 1.30 -4.31
N GLU A 121 13.09 0.20 -3.91
CA GLU A 121 12.40 -0.72 -4.81
C GLU A 121 10.87 -0.49 -4.86
N GLN A 122 10.40 0.59 -4.21
CA GLN A 122 9.02 1.05 -4.20
C GLN A 122 8.88 2.35 -4.99
#